data_AF-A0A8I2ZJH1-F1
#
_entry.id   AF-A0A8I2ZJH1-F1
#
_cell.length_a   1.000
_cell.length_b   1.000
_cell.length_c   1.000
_cell.angle_alpha   90.00
_cell.angle_beta   90.00
_cell.angle_gamma   90.00
#
_symmetry.space_group_name_H-M   'P 1'
#
loop_
_entity.id
_entity.type
_entity.pdbx_description
1 polymer ?
#
loop_
_entity_poly.entity_id
_entity_poly.type
_entity_poly.pdbx_seq_one_letter_code
_entity_poly.pdbx_strand_id
1 'polypeptide(L)'
;MLRHIDCLTELCASEGIDAAEAREVETADLYLDEETFRKTVEDVAELKEWVPEIDVEVWESDEARKKFGANESVAGALSYRAGAIWAYRFVVSIWKRLLDDFPEQLSVETMTPVEAISTNPDELTDFPYIVHTPRGIVHVRHVVHATNAFASHLVPGLRSKITGVRAHMSSQRPGDQFPNCQGQRSWGVIYGRAFDYVTQRPSSPDEPQGDLMLGGGFSRSLKQGVDQVGLYDDGACIDALTVSHISGIFPAVFSPKWGKGASVEHAWSGILGMTGDFLPFVGRLHSGLTGRKVASKKERGLHGEWIAAGFAGEGMVWAWLSGTALGIMVDGREEEELAAAPGRPKGKTVDWLPRELMVSSARVRSADISNLAS
;
A
#
# COMPACT_ATOMS: atom_id res chain seq x y z
N MET A 1 2.87 -12.49 9.88
CA MET A 1 2.06 -11.38 9.35
C MET A 1 2.80 -10.03 9.32
N LEU A 2 3.68 -9.72 10.28
CA LEU A 2 4.31 -8.39 10.43
C LEU A 2 5.74 -8.25 9.88
N ARG A 3 6.24 -9.22 9.10
CA ARG A 3 7.63 -9.24 8.61
C ARG A 3 8.03 -7.99 7.82
N HIS A 4 7.07 -7.31 7.19
CA HIS A 4 7.31 -6.09 6.44
C HIS A 4 7.84 -4.96 7.32
N ILE A 5 7.42 -4.88 8.59
CA ILE A 5 7.90 -3.88 9.56
C ILE A 5 9.39 -4.08 9.77
N ASP A 6 9.79 -5.28 10.17
CA ASP A 6 11.19 -5.64 10.43
C ASP A 6 12.03 -5.45 9.16
N CYS A 7 11.56 -5.96 8.01
CA CYS A 7 12.29 -5.87 6.76
C CYS A 7 12.57 -4.42 6.34
N LEU A 8 11.58 -3.52 6.47
CA LEU A 8 11.71 -2.14 6.05
C LEU A 8 12.55 -1.30 7.02
N THR A 9 12.39 -1.50 8.32
CA THR A 9 13.20 -0.78 9.33
C THR A 9 14.65 -1.24 9.30
N GLU A 10 14.92 -2.54 9.20
CA GLU A 10 16.28 -3.08 9.05
C GLU A 10 16.94 -2.62 7.75
N LEU A 11 16.19 -2.61 6.65
CA LEU A 11 16.68 -2.07 5.38
C LEU A 11 17.11 -0.61 5.52
N CYS A 12 16.22 0.25 6.03
CA CYS A 12 16.53 1.67 6.17
C CYS A 12 17.74 1.89 7.08
N ALA A 13 17.83 1.16 8.19
CA ALA A 13 18.97 1.25 9.11
C ALA A 13 20.28 0.78 8.47
N SER A 14 20.28 -0.36 7.79
CA SER A 14 21.49 -0.92 7.16
C SER A 14 21.99 -0.10 5.99
N GLU A 15 21.09 0.53 5.24
CA GLU A 15 21.41 1.31 4.04
C GLU A 15 21.52 2.82 4.32
N GLY A 16 21.38 3.25 5.57
CA GLY A 16 21.52 4.65 5.99
C GLY A 16 20.42 5.58 5.45
N ILE A 17 19.19 5.07 5.33
CA ILE A 17 18.04 5.82 4.79
C ILE A 17 17.26 6.50 5.92
N ASP A 18 17.95 7.29 6.75
CA ASP A 18 17.33 7.98 7.90
C ASP A 18 16.21 8.94 7.46
N ALA A 19 16.33 9.52 6.28
CA ALA A 19 15.34 10.41 5.69
C ALA A 19 13.96 9.74 5.49
N ALA A 20 13.91 8.41 5.40
CA ALA A 20 12.66 7.67 5.30
C ALA A 20 11.87 7.67 6.62
N GLU A 21 12.47 8.04 7.75
CA GLU A 21 11.81 8.02 9.06
C GLU A 21 11.14 6.66 9.36
N ALA A 22 11.73 5.57 8.85
CA ALA A 22 11.22 4.21 9.02
C ALA A 22 11.32 3.82 10.50
N ARG A 23 10.18 3.50 11.10
CA ARG A 23 10.10 3.25 12.54
C ARG A 23 8.97 2.30 12.88
N GLU A 24 9.15 1.61 14.00
CA GLU A 24 8.08 0.93 14.69
C GLU A 24 7.24 1.95 15.46
N VAL A 25 5.92 1.73 15.53
CA VAL A 25 4.97 2.58 16.25
C VAL A 25 3.92 1.70 16.95
N GLU A 26 3.27 2.24 17.97
CA GLU A 26 2.01 1.68 18.50
C GLU A 26 0.86 2.24 17.66
N THR A 27 0.03 1.39 17.04
CA THR A 27 -1.27 1.83 16.51
C THR A 27 -2.32 1.76 17.61
N ALA A 28 -3.20 2.76 17.66
CA ALA A 28 -4.41 2.74 18.48
C ALA A 28 -5.67 2.87 17.60
N ASP A 29 -6.42 1.78 17.45
CA ASP A 29 -7.70 1.79 16.74
C ASP A 29 -8.81 2.17 17.72
N LEU A 30 -9.40 3.35 17.51
CA LEU A 30 -10.45 3.93 18.34
C LEU A 30 -11.81 3.62 17.72
N TYR A 31 -12.64 2.90 18.46
CA TYR A 31 -13.97 2.47 17.99
C TYR A 31 -15.03 3.48 18.41
N LEU A 32 -15.86 3.94 17.47
CA LEU A 32 -16.92 4.92 17.76
C LEU A 32 -18.25 4.27 18.20
N ASP A 33 -18.35 2.94 18.13
CA ASP A 33 -19.54 2.21 18.54
C ASP A 33 -19.19 0.89 19.25
N GLU A 34 -20.02 0.53 20.23
CA GLU A 34 -19.83 -0.64 21.09
C GLU A 34 -19.96 -1.96 20.31
N GLU A 35 -20.87 -2.01 19.33
CA GLU A 35 -21.15 -3.21 18.54
C GLU A 35 -19.90 -3.65 17.76
N THR A 36 -19.30 -2.71 17.02
CA THR A 36 -18.08 -2.97 16.24
C THR A 36 -16.91 -3.28 17.17
N PHE A 37 -16.76 -2.55 18.28
CA PHE A 37 -15.70 -2.82 19.24
C PHE A 37 -15.77 -4.24 19.81
N ARG A 38 -16.94 -4.65 20.32
CA ARG A 38 -17.14 -5.98 20.91
C ARG A 38 -16.90 -7.09 19.90
N LYS A 39 -17.42 -6.92 18.68
CA LYS A 39 -17.16 -7.86 17.60
C LYS A 39 -15.66 -8.00 17.31
N THR A 40 -14.92 -6.89 17.19
CA THR A 40 -13.48 -6.99 16.91
C THR A 40 -12.70 -7.59 18.09
N VAL A 41 -13.14 -7.39 19.34
CA VAL A 41 -12.53 -8.07 20.49
C VAL A 41 -12.72 -9.59 20.39
N GLU A 42 -13.90 -10.06 19.97
CA GLU A 42 -14.16 -11.49 19.71
C GLU A 42 -13.29 -12.01 18.55
N ASP A 43 -13.23 -11.28 17.43
CA ASP A 43 -12.41 -11.63 16.27
C ASP A 43 -10.91 -11.72 16.63
N VAL A 44 -10.42 -10.82 17.48
CA VAL A 44 -9.03 -10.83 17.98
C VAL A 44 -8.78 -12.01 18.92
N ALA A 45 -9.75 -12.37 19.76
CA ALA A 45 -9.63 -13.55 20.62
C ALA A 45 -9.53 -14.82 19.78
N GLU A 46 -10.35 -14.98 18.73
CA GLU A 46 -10.26 -16.09 17.78
C GLU A 46 -8.93 -16.06 17.01
N LEU A 47 -8.51 -14.90 16.51
CA LEU A 47 -7.25 -14.75 15.77
C LEU A 47 -6.03 -15.21 16.59
N LYS A 48 -6.01 -14.91 17.89
CA LYS A 48 -4.93 -15.33 18.80
C LYS A 48 -4.81 -16.84 18.94
N GLU A 49 -5.88 -17.60 18.72
CA GLU A 49 -5.83 -19.08 18.73
C GLU A 49 -5.02 -19.62 17.54
N TRP A 50 -5.09 -18.94 16.39
CA TRP A 50 -4.43 -19.34 15.15
C TRP A 50 -3.05 -18.69 14.95
N VAL A 51 -2.86 -17.49 15.50
CA VAL A 51 -1.67 -16.65 15.30
C VAL A 51 -1.22 -16.03 16.64
N PRO A 52 -0.67 -16.84 17.57
CA PRO A 52 -0.35 -16.41 18.92
C PRO A 52 0.76 -15.35 18.99
N GLU A 53 1.53 -15.16 17.91
CA GLU A 53 2.55 -14.11 17.83
C GLU A 53 1.99 -12.69 17.65
N ILE A 54 0.69 -12.54 17.38
CA ILE A 54 0.05 -11.22 17.26
C ILE A 54 -0.35 -10.75 18.67
N ASP A 55 0.32 -9.71 19.13
CA ASP A 55 -0.01 -9.04 20.39
C ASP A 55 -0.92 -7.84 20.15
N VAL A 56 -2.15 -7.95 20.65
CA VAL A 56 -3.17 -6.88 20.62
C VAL A 56 -3.68 -6.68 22.04
N GLU A 57 -3.57 -5.46 22.52
CA GLU A 57 -4.11 -5.02 23.80
C GLU A 57 -5.53 -4.47 23.60
N VAL A 58 -6.45 -4.84 24.48
CA VAL A 58 -7.83 -4.35 24.51
C VAL A 58 -7.95 -3.30 25.60
N TRP A 59 -8.52 -2.15 25.27
CA TRP A 59 -8.75 -1.04 26.18
C TRP A 59 -10.25 -0.74 26.25
N GLU A 60 -10.84 -0.95 27.43
CA GLU A 60 -12.27 -0.75 27.65
C GLU A 60 -12.58 0.74 27.85
N SER A 61 -13.61 1.25 27.17
CA SER A 61 -14.27 2.55 27.41
C SER A 61 -13.39 3.66 28.03
N ASP A 62 -13.51 3.89 29.33
CA ASP A 62 -12.81 4.98 30.03
C ASP A 62 -11.29 4.79 30.09
N GLU A 63 -10.79 3.55 30.08
CA GLU A 63 -9.36 3.27 30.01
C GLU A 63 -8.80 3.68 28.64
N ALA A 64 -9.51 3.37 27.55
CA ALA A 64 -9.13 3.80 26.20
C ALA A 64 -9.09 5.34 26.09
N ARG A 65 -10.16 6.00 26.53
CA ARG A 65 -10.29 7.48 26.53
C ARG A 65 -9.16 8.13 27.32
N LYS A 66 -8.81 7.55 28.48
CA LYS A 66 -7.72 8.06 29.32
C LYS A 66 -6.34 7.80 28.71
N LYS A 67 -6.07 6.58 28.22
CA LYS A 67 -4.76 6.20 27.64
C LYS A 67 -4.46 7.01 26.38
N PHE A 68 -5.45 7.16 25.49
CA PHE A 68 -5.23 7.78 24.19
C PHE A 68 -5.64 9.26 24.14
N GLY A 69 -6.32 9.78 25.15
CA GLY A 69 -6.76 11.18 25.19
C GLY A 69 -7.99 11.47 24.34
N ALA A 70 -8.72 10.44 23.92
CA ALA A 70 -9.98 10.57 23.19
C ALA A 70 -11.16 10.92 24.13
N ASN A 71 -12.26 11.36 23.56
CA ASN A 71 -13.46 11.77 24.29
C ASN A 71 -14.52 10.66 24.38
N GLU A 72 -15.69 11.01 24.90
CA GLU A 72 -16.80 10.10 25.16
C GLU A 72 -17.39 9.41 23.91
N SER A 73 -17.08 9.89 22.70
CA SER A 73 -17.48 9.23 21.46
C SER A 73 -16.76 7.89 21.22
N VAL A 74 -15.64 7.64 21.90
CA VAL A 74 -14.91 6.36 21.79
C VAL A 74 -15.50 5.35 22.76
N ALA A 75 -15.97 4.21 22.23
CA ALA A 75 -16.51 3.08 22.98
C ALA A 75 -15.42 2.16 23.53
N GLY A 76 -14.30 2.04 22.81
CA GLY A 76 -13.16 1.22 23.23
C GLY A 76 -12.00 1.40 22.25
N ALA A 77 -10.87 0.78 22.55
CA ALA A 77 -9.73 0.79 21.64
C ALA A 77 -8.97 -0.53 21.64
N LEU A 78 -8.31 -0.79 20.50
CA LEU A 78 -7.28 -1.80 20.40
C LEU A 78 -5.93 -1.12 20.19
N SER A 79 -4.86 -1.65 20.78
CA SER A 79 -3.50 -1.22 20.44
C SER A 79 -2.57 -2.37 20.15
N TYR A 80 -1.69 -2.17 19.16
CA TYR A 80 -0.80 -3.20 18.66
C TYR A 80 0.41 -2.59 17.95
N ARG A 81 1.42 -3.44 17.73
CA ARG A 81 2.64 -3.10 17.01
C ARG A 81 2.38 -2.84 15.53
N ALA A 82 2.86 -1.71 15.02
CA ALA A 82 2.77 -1.32 13.62
C ALA A 82 4.06 -0.61 13.16
N GLY A 83 4.07 -0.15 11.90
CA GLY A 83 5.19 0.58 11.32
C GLY A 83 4.74 1.87 10.62
N ALA A 84 5.63 2.86 10.60
CA ALA A 84 5.44 4.10 9.86
C ALA A 84 6.70 4.43 9.06
N ILE A 85 6.52 4.98 7.86
CA ILE A 85 7.62 5.37 6.98
C ILE A 85 7.20 6.49 6.04
N TRP A 86 8.11 7.41 5.74
CA TRP A 86 7.96 8.41 4.71
C TRP A 86 8.22 7.78 3.34
N ALA A 87 7.15 7.28 2.72
CA ALA A 87 7.19 6.52 1.47
C ALA A 87 7.97 7.21 0.34
N TYR A 88 7.74 8.52 0.10
CA TYR A 88 8.46 9.26 -0.95
C TYR A 88 9.97 9.27 -0.72
N ARG A 89 10.43 9.64 0.48
CA ARG A 89 11.85 9.73 0.81
C ARG A 89 12.51 8.35 0.79
N PHE A 90 11.80 7.32 1.24
CA PHE A 90 12.24 5.93 1.11
C PHE A 90 12.49 5.53 -0.35
N VAL A 91 11.47 5.67 -1.20
CA VAL A 91 11.53 5.25 -2.61
C VAL A 91 12.59 6.04 -3.38
N VAL A 92 12.64 7.36 -3.20
CA VAL A 92 13.62 8.21 -3.89
C VAL A 92 15.05 7.92 -3.44
N SER A 93 15.28 7.62 -2.16
CA SER A 93 16.62 7.26 -1.67
C SER A 93 17.12 5.96 -2.30
N ILE A 94 16.25 4.96 -2.44
CA ILE A 94 16.57 3.70 -3.12
C ILE A 94 16.88 3.95 -4.60
N TRP A 95 16.01 4.68 -5.31
CA TRP A 95 16.23 4.97 -6.74
C TRP A 95 17.51 5.76 -6.98
N LYS A 96 17.77 6.77 -6.14
CA LYS A 96 19.01 7.54 -6.21
C LYS A 96 20.22 6.61 -6.12
N ARG A 97 20.24 5.74 -5.11
CA ARG A 97 21.35 4.81 -4.92
C ARG A 97 21.50 3.82 -6.06
N LEU A 98 20.40 3.23 -6.55
CA LEU A 98 20.45 2.31 -7.68
C LEU A 98 21.02 2.97 -8.94
N LEU A 99 20.69 4.25 -9.19
CA LEU A 99 21.25 5.00 -10.31
C LEU A 99 22.75 5.33 -10.10
N ASP A 100 23.16 5.60 -8.87
CA ASP A 100 24.57 5.84 -8.52
C ASP A 100 25.41 4.54 -8.63
N ASP A 101 24.85 3.40 -8.23
CA ASP A 101 25.52 2.09 -8.21
C ASP A 101 25.55 1.41 -9.60
N PHE A 102 24.54 1.65 -10.44
CA PHE A 102 24.37 1.01 -11.76
C PHE A 102 24.17 2.00 -12.93
N PRO A 103 25.02 3.02 -13.09
CA PRO A 103 24.80 4.10 -14.05
C PRO A 103 24.84 3.65 -15.52
N GLU A 104 25.45 2.49 -15.82
CA GLU A 104 25.54 1.94 -17.18
C GLU A 104 24.46 0.89 -17.48
N GLN A 105 23.80 0.35 -16.46
CA GLN A 105 22.82 -0.74 -16.59
C GLN A 105 21.38 -0.29 -16.29
N LEU A 106 21.21 0.80 -15.53
CA LEU A 106 19.91 1.31 -15.12
C LEU A 106 19.66 2.70 -15.69
N SER A 107 18.53 2.85 -16.37
CA SER A 107 18.03 4.13 -16.85
C SER A 107 16.61 4.38 -16.34
N VAL A 108 16.28 5.66 -16.12
CA VAL A 108 14.94 6.11 -15.73
C VAL A 108 14.45 7.10 -16.77
N GLU A 109 13.35 6.76 -17.43
CA GLU A 109 12.70 7.60 -18.44
C GLU A 109 11.39 8.15 -17.88
N THR A 110 11.41 9.38 -17.38
CA THR A 110 10.20 10.08 -16.90
C THR A 110 9.42 10.67 -18.07
N MET A 111 8.14 11.04 -17.83
CA MET A 111 7.25 11.61 -18.86
C MET A 111 7.15 10.74 -20.13
N THR A 112 7.35 9.43 -19.99
CA THR A 112 7.42 8.47 -21.10
C THR A 112 6.45 7.33 -20.82
N PRO A 113 5.13 7.58 -20.89
CA PRO A 113 4.14 6.55 -20.63
C PRO A 113 4.26 5.43 -21.68
N VAL A 114 4.13 4.18 -21.23
CA VAL A 114 3.96 3.05 -22.14
C VAL A 114 2.53 3.07 -22.65
N GLU A 115 2.36 3.22 -23.96
CA GLU A 115 1.06 3.34 -24.62
C GLU A 115 0.53 1.98 -25.09
N ALA A 116 1.44 1.09 -25.50
CA ALA A 116 1.09 -0.25 -25.94
C ALA A 116 2.25 -1.23 -25.76
N ILE A 117 1.90 -2.51 -25.64
CA ILE A 117 2.84 -3.62 -25.68
C ILE A 117 2.34 -4.64 -26.70
N SER A 118 3.19 -4.98 -27.66
CA SER A 118 2.92 -5.98 -28.69
C SER A 118 4.01 -7.04 -28.75
N THR A 119 3.73 -8.13 -29.46
CA THR A 119 4.69 -9.22 -29.72
C THR A 119 4.57 -9.64 -31.19
N ASN A 120 5.64 -10.20 -31.74
CA ASN A 120 5.59 -10.91 -33.02
C ASN A 120 5.55 -12.42 -32.77
N PRO A 121 4.40 -13.09 -32.84
CA PRO A 121 4.25 -14.48 -32.40
C PRO A 121 4.96 -15.50 -33.31
N ASP A 122 5.32 -15.10 -34.52
CA ASP A 122 5.96 -15.97 -35.52
C ASP A 122 7.48 -15.78 -35.58
N GLU A 123 8.01 -14.78 -34.89
CA GLU A 123 9.43 -14.45 -34.89
C GLU A 123 10.11 -14.94 -33.61
N LEU A 124 11.14 -15.78 -33.80
CA LEU A 124 11.98 -16.22 -32.70
C LEU A 124 13.08 -15.18 -32.43
N THR A 125 12.98 -14.49 -31.30
CA THR A 125 13.93 -13.43 -30.89
C THR A 125 14.17 -13.46 -29.38
N ASP A 126 15.33 -12.97 -28.96
CA ASP A 126 15.70 -12.81 -27.55
C ASP A 126 14.96 -11.66 -26.85
N PHE A 127 14.36 -10.74 -27.63
CA PHE A 127 13.64 -9.56 -27.15
C PHE A 127 12.21 -9.51 -27.72
N PRO A 128 11.33 -10.44 -27.30
CA PRO A 128 10.05 -10.66 -27.96
C PRO A 128 8.97 -9.60 -27.66
N TYR A 129 9.16 -8.77 -26.64
CA TYR A 129 8.20 -7.73 -26.28
C TYR A 129 8.61 -6.41 -26.91
N ILE A 130 7.65 -5.78 -27.58
CA ILE A 130 7.79 -4.49 -28.25
C ILE A 130 6.99 -3.48 -27.44
N VAL A 131 7.69 -2.58 -26.76
CA VAL A 131 7.11 -1.53 -25.90
C VAL A 131 7.04 -0.24 -26.69
N HIS A 132 5.84 0.31 -26.84
CA HIS A 132 5.59 1.56 -27.57
C HIS A 132 5.43 2.71 -26.60
N THR A 133 6.16 3.79 -26.85
CA THR A 133 6.11 5.04 -26.08
C THR A 133 6.10 6.24 -27.04
N PRO A 134 5.71 7.44 -26.57
CA PRO A 134 5.79 8.66 -27.38
C PRO A 134 7.20 8.99 -27.87
N ARG A 135 8.23 8.45 -27.20
CA ARG A 135 9.65 8.71 -27.52
C ARG A 135 10.27 7.63 -28.40
N GLY A 136 9.51 6.60 -28.77
CA GLY A 136 9.96 5.51 -29.62
C GLY A 136 9.66 4.14 -29.05
N ILE A 137 10.26 3.13 -29.70
CA ILE A 137 10.01 1.72 -29.45
C ILE A 137 11.22 1.10 -28.76
N VAL A 138 10.96 0.29 -27.73
CA VAL A 138 11.99 -0.50 -27.04
C VAL A 138 11.65 -1.99 -27.16
N HIS A 139 12.65 -2.79 -27.57
CA HIS A 139 12.53 -4.24 -27.62
C HIS A 139 13.14 -4.84 -26.36
N VAL A 140 12.37 -5.65 -25.62
CA VAL A 140 12.77 -6.13 -24.30
C VAL A 140 12.50 -7.62 -24.12
N ARG A 141 13.29 -8.21 -23.22
CA ARG A 141 13.17 -9.61 -22.80
C ARG A 141 12.09 -9.81 -21.74
N HIS A 142 11.96 -8.86 -20.82
CA HIS A 142 10.97 -8.89 -19.77
C HIS A 142 10.20 -7.58 -19.68
N VAL A 143 8.92 -7.67 -19.31
CA VAL A 143 8.09 -6.52 -18.94
C VAL A 143 7.56 -6.73 -17.53
N VAL A 144 7.73 -5.73 -16.66
CA VAL A 144 7.19 -5.74 -15.30
C VAL A 144 6.14 -4.64 -15.17
N HIS A 145 4.90 -5.03 -14.92
CA HIS A 145 3.79 -4.13 -14.61
C HIS A 145 3.80 -3.76 -13.14
N ALA A 146 4.40 -2.61 -12.81
CA ALA A 146 4.41 -2.00 -11.48
C ALA A 146 3.58 -0.71 -11.42
N THR A 147 2.57 -0.58 -12.28
CA THR A 147 1.76 0.65 -12.46
C THR A 147 0.47 0.68 -11.63
N ASN A 148 0.38 -0.16 -10.59
CA ASN A 148 -0.74 -0.25 -9.66
C ASN A 148 -2.12 -0.26 -10.36
N ALA A 149 -2.98 0.74 -10.12
CA ALA A 149 -4.31 0.86 -10.72
C ALA A 149 -4.30 0.83 -12.26
N PHE A 150 -3.23 1.34 -12.86
CA PHE A 150 -3.12 1.50 -14.30
C PHE A 150 -2.70 0.21 -15.02
N ALA A 151 -2.31 -0.85 -14.29
CA ALA A 151 -1.86 -2.11 -14.88
C ALA A 151 -2.91 -2.74 -15.81
N SER A 152 -4.20 -2.57 -15.50
CA SER A 152 -5.32 -3.08 -16.31
C SER A 152 -5.45 -2.43 -17.70
N HIS A 153 -4.81 -1.27 -17.92
CA HIS A 153 -4.79 -0.63 -19.24
C HIS A 153 -3.94 -1.43 -20.24
N LEU A 154 -2.78 -1.93 -19.78
CA LEU A 154 -1.83 -2.68 -20.61
C LEU A 154 -2.01 -4.20 -20.53
N VAL A 155 -2.75 -4.70 -19.53
CA VAL A 155 -3.09 -6.12 -19.36
C VAL A 155 -4.61 -6.32 -19.47
N PRO A 156 -5.15 -6.59 -20.68
CA PRO A 156 -6.60 -6.62 -20.94
C PRO A 156 -7.40 -7.55 -20.02
N GLY A 157 -6.84 -8.71 -19.64
CA GLY A 157 -7.49 -9.66 -18.75
C GLY A 157 -7.66 -9.19 -17.31
N LEU A 158 -7.08 -8.04 -16.94
CA LEU A 158 -7.21 -7.42 -15.61
C LEU A 158 -8.23 -6.27 -15.58
N ARG A 159 -8.88 -5.91 -16.70
CA ARG A 159 -9.83 -4.78 -16.76
C ARG A 159 -11.03 -4.89 -15.83
N SER A 160 -11.51 -6.10 -15.56
CA SER A 160 -12.56 -6.33 -14.55
C SER A 160 -12.00 -6.76 -13.19
N LYS A 161 -10.68 -6.68 -13.00
CA LYS A 161 -9.96 -7.23 -11.84
C LYS A 161 -9.21 -6.19 -11.01
N ILE A 162 -8.72 -5.14 -11.67
CA ILE A 162 -8.10 -3.99 -11.02
C ILE A 162 -8.82 -2.74 -11.50
N THR A 163 -9.37 -1.96 -10.56
CA THR A 163 -9.97 -0.67 -10.83
C THR A 163 -9.29 0.45 -10.04
N GLY A 164 -9.24 1.64 -10.62
CA GLY A 164 -8.82 2.85 -9.94
C GLY A 164 -9.83 3.27 -8.88
N VAL A 165 -9.33 3.60 -7.69
CA VAL A 165 -10.14 4.17 -6.61
C VAL A 165 -9.44 5.43 -6.11
N ARG A 166 -10.13 6.58 -6.19
CA ARG A 166 -9.58 7.84 -5.70
C ARG A 166 -9.73 7.93 -4.19
N ALA A 167 -8.61 7.97 -3.49
CA ALA A 167 -8.54 8.16 -2.04
C ALA A 167 -7.99 9.54 -1.71
N HIS A 168 -8.28 10.02 -0.50
CA HIS A 168 -7.94 11.37 -0.06
C HIS A 168 -7.07 11.32 1.18
N MET A 169 -6.18 12.31 1.27
CA MET A 169 -5.30 12.50 2.41
C MET A 169 -5.14 13.98 2.74
N SER A 170 -4.68 14.25 3.95
CA SER A 170 -4.30 15.58 4.43
C SER A 170 -3.08 15.51 5.33
N SER A 171 -2.32 16.60 5.36
CA SER A 171 -1.32 16.88 6.38
C SER A 171 -1.87 17.98 7.27
N GLN A 172 -1.90 17.76 8.58
CA GLN A 172 -2.51 18.68 9.52
C GLN A 172 -1.56 18.95 10.68
N ARG A 173 -1.45 20.21 11.08
CA ARG A 173 -0.88 20.53 12.38
C ARG A 173 -1.90 20.15 13.45
N PRO A 174 -1.54 19.29 14.41
CA PRO A 174 -2.42 18.98 15.53
C PRO A 174 -2.69 20.23 16.37
N GLY A 175 -3.78 20.20 17.15
CA GLY A 175 -4.03 21.27 18.11
C GLY A 175 -3.09 21.20 19.32
N ASP A 176 -2.92 22.33 20.01
CA ASP A 176 -1.93 22.55 21.06
C ASP A 176 -2.03 21.62 22.29
N GLN A 177 -3.15 20.90 22.45
CA GLN A 177 -3.37 19.94 23.53
C GLN A 177 -3.37 18.47 23.07
N PHE A 178 -3.28 18.23 21.76
CA PHE A 178 -3.24 16.87 21.22
C PHE A 178 -2.02 16.11 21.78
N PRO A 179 -2.13 14.80 22.10
CA PRO A 179 -1.02 14.04 22.62
C PRO A 179 0.22 14.09 21.71
N ASN A 180 1.33 14.57 22.25
CA ASN A 180 2.62 14.49 21.56
C ASN A 180 3.22 13.10 21.82
N CYS A 181 3.09 12.21 20.83
CA CYS A 181 3.68 10.87 20.90
C CYS A 181 5.05 10.80 20.22
N GLN A 182 5.67 11.93 19.86
CA GLN A 182 6.98 12.00 19.19
C GLN A 182 7.07 11.13 17.93
N GLY A 183 5.95 11.00 17.21
CA GLY A 183 5.83 10.13 16.03
C GLY A 183 5.81 8.63 16.33
N GLN A 184 5.74 8.20 17.59
CA GLN A 184 5.72 6.80 18.02
C GLN A 184 4.30 6.19 18.03
N ARG A 185 3.29 6.94 17.58
CA ARG A 185 1.90 6.49 17.53
C ARG A 185 1.24 6.74 16.18
N SER A 186 0.47 5.76 15.75
CA SER A 186 -0.55 5.87 14.72
C SER A 186 -1.93 5.59 15.31
N TRP A 187 -2.96 5.96 14.58
CA TRP A 187 -4.34 5.79 15.03
C TRP A 187 -5.22 5.32 13.88
N GLY A 188 -6.19 4.48 14.21
CA GLY A 188 -7.37 4.24 13.41
C GLY A 188 -8.58 4.88 14.09
N VAL A 189 -9.53 5.41 13.31
CA VAL A 189 -10.87 5.74 13.80
C VAL A 189 -11.85 4.84 13.08
N ILE A 190 -12.41 3.88 13.81
CA ILE A 190 -13.24 2.81 13.27
C ILE A 190 -14.72 3.14 13.45
N TYR A 191 -15.48 3.13 12.36
CA TYR A 191 -16.92 3.40 12.40
C TYR A 191 -17.68 2.58 11.35
N GLY A 192 -18.57 1.70 11.82
CA GLY A 192 -19.31 0.80 10.94
C GLY A 192 -18.37 -0.05 10.07
N ARG A 193 -18.47 0.08 8.73
CA ARG A 193 -17.63 -0.65 7.77
C ARG A 193 -16.46 0.17 7.20
N ALA A 194 -16.16 1.32 7.79
CA ALA A 194 -15.13 2.22 7.31
C ALA A 194 -14.19 2.61 8.44
N PHE A 195 -13.02 3.12 8.05
CA PHE A 195 -12.05 3.65 8.98
C PHE A 195 -11.31 4.84 8.36
N ASP A 196 -10.81 5.70 9.23
CA ASP A 196 -9.77 6.67 8.91
C ASP A 196 -8.48 6.25 9.59
N TYR A 197 -7.34 6.59 9.02
CA TYR A 197 -6.02 6.24 9.54
C TYR A 197 -5.13 7.48 9.62
N VAL A 198 -4.31 7.53 10.67
CA VAL A 198 -3.38 8.62 10.94
C VAL A 198 -2.04 8.09 11.37
N THR A 199 -0.97 8.69 10.87
CA THR A 199 0.35 8.63 11.52
C THR A 199 0.79 10.03 11.92
N GLN A 200 1.33 10.17 13.12
CA GLN A 200 2.04 11.38 13.53
C GLN A 200 3.48 11.28 13.07
N ARG A 201 3.99 12.31 12.40
CA ARG A 201 5.41 12.42 12.08
C ARG A 201 6.25 12.68 13.33
N PRO A 202 7.54 12.30 13.34
CA PRO A 202 8.44 12.67 14.42
C PRO A 202 8.53 14.19 14.57
N SER A 203 8.70 14.65 15.80
CA SER A 203 8.94 16.07 16.09
C SER A 203 10.24 16.56 15.44
N SER A 204 10.23 17.80 14.98
CA SER A 204 11.43 18.52 14.54
C SER A 204 11.56 19.86 15.29
N PRO A 205 12.71 20.54 15.24
CA PRO A 205 12.85 21.88 15.84
C PRO A 205 11.80 22.89 15.32
N ASP A 206 11.38 22.75 14.07
CA ASP A 206 10.39 23.61 13.42
C ASP A 206 8.94 23.12 13.63
N GLU A 207 8.75 21.82 13.85
CA GLU A 207 7.45 21.14 14.05
C GLU A 207 7.48 20.31 15.34
N PRO A 208 7.35 20.92 16.54
CA PRO A 208 7.58 20.24 17.81
C PRO A 208 6.57 19.14 18.15
N GLN A 209 5.37 19.16 17.54
CA GLN A 209 4.38 18.08 17.68
C GLN A 209 4.42 17.06 16.53
N GLY A 210 5.05 17.40 15.40
CA GLY A 210 4.97 16.64 14.15
C GLY A 210 3.58 16.69 13.50
N ASP A 211 3.54 16.82 12.18
CA ASP A 211 2.28 16.81 11.44
C ASP A 211 1.56 15.46 11.54
N LEU A 212 0.22 15.52 11.52
CA LEU A 212 -0.64 14.36 11.36
C LEU A 212 -0.89 14.12 9.87
N MET A 213 -0.56 12.92 9.41
CA MET A 213 -0.85 12.46 8.04
C MET A 213 -2.13 11.62 8.09
N LEU A 214 -3.25 12.23 7.72
CA LEU A 214 -4.58 11.62 7.84
C LEU A 214 -5.10 11.20 6.47
N GLY A 215 -5.46 9.94 6.33
CA GLY A 215 -6.18 9.40 5.18
C GLY A 215 -7.50 8.76 5.62
N GLY A 216 -8.47 8.70 4.70
CA GLY A 216 -9.76 8.10 4.97
C GLY A 216 -10.91 8.81 4.28
N GLY A 217 -12.09 8.77 4.89
CA GLY A 217 -13.28 9.45 4.40
C GLY A 217 -13.81 8.91 3.08
N PHE A 218 -13.38 7.72 2.63
CA PHE A 218 -13.77 7.18 1.33
C PHE A 218 -15.29 7.16 1.12
N SER A 219 -16.05 6.75 2.15
CA SER A 219 -17.51 6.70 2.13
C SER A 219 -18.19 8.05 2.43
N ARG A 220 -17.44 9.15 2.46
CA ARG A 220 -17.91 10.50 2.83
C ARG A 220 -18.05 11.44 1.64
N SER A 221 -17.87 10.94 0.43
CA SER A 221 -18.22 11.65 -0.81
C SER A 221 -19.74 11.63 -1.07
N LEU A 222 -20.19 12.38 -2.08
CA LEU A 222 -21.62 12.59 -2.38
C LEU A 222 -22.43 11.30 -2.58
N LYS A 223 -21.82 10.26 -3.15
CA LYS A 223 -22.44 8.93 -3.35
C LYS A 223 -21.76 7.87 -2.50
N GLN A 224 -21.30 8.24 -1.31
CA GLN A 224 -20.77 7.32 -0.31
C GLN A 224 -19.60 6.45 -0.84
N GLY A 225 -18.71 7.05 -1.62
CA GLY A 225 -17.52 6.41 -2.20
C GLY A 225 -17.73 5.83 -3.60
N VAL A 226 -18.97 5.54 -4.02
CA VAL A 226 -19.24 4.99 -5.36
C VAL A 226 -18.77 5.94 -6.46
N ASP A 227 -18.92 7.25 -6.25
CA ASP A 227 -18.44 8.31 -7.15
C ASP A 227 -16.91 8.46 -7.18
N GLN A 228 -16.19 7.71 -6.35
CA GLN A 228 -14.72 7.69 -6.30
C GLN A 228 -14.12 6.40 -6.92
N VAL A 229 -14.95 5.45 -7.36
CA VAL A 229 -14.53 4.21 -8.03
C VAL A 229 -14.50 4.39 -9.55
N GLY A 230 -13.50 3.80 -10.21
CA GLY A 230 -13.30 3.91 -11.65
C GLY A 230 -12.68 5.24 -12.09
N LEU A 231 -12.15 6.01 -11.13
CA LEU A 231 -11.41 7.24 -11.40
C LEU A 231 -9.91 6.95 -11.52
N TYR A 232 -9.29 7.60 -12.50
CA TYR A 232 -7.87 7.45 -12.82
C TYR A 232 -7.15 8.82 -12.95
N ASP A 233 -7.87 9.90 -12.70
CA ASP A 233 -7.36 11.27 -12.70
C ASP A 233 -7.50 11.85 -11.29
N ASP A 234 -6.36 12.01 -10.62
CA ASP A 234 -6.21 12.64 -9.30
C ASP A 234 -5.74 14.10 -9.40
N GLY A 235 -5.56 14.64 -10.61
CA GLY A 235 -5.30 16.06 -10.87
C GLY A 235 -6.58 16.91 -10.89
N ALA A 236 -7.76 16.29 -10.90
CA ALA A 236 -9.04 16.96 -10.82
C ALA A 236 -9.28 17.63 -9.45
N CYS A 237 -10.33 18.46 -9.36
CA CYS A 237 -10.73 19.08 -8.10
C CYS A 237 -10.97 18.02 -7.01
N ILE A 238 -10.41 18.29 -5.83
CA ILE A 238 -10.52 17.43 -4.67
C ILE A 238 -11.98 17.41 -4.16
N ASP A 239 -12.46 16.25 -3.70
CA ASP A 239 -13.82 16.11 -3.17
C ASP A 239 -13.97 16.84 -1.82
N ALA A 240 -14.79 17.90 -1.80
CA ALA A 240 -14.92 18.77 -0.64
C ALA A 240 -15.57 18.09 0.59
N LEU A 241 -16.49 17.15 0.38
CA LEU A 241 -17.13 16.43 1.48
C LEU A 241 -16.15 15.49 2.17
N THR A 242 -15.37 14.76 1.37
CA THR A 242 -14.31 13.89 1.87
C THR A 242 -13.24 14.70 2.60
N VAL A 243 -12.77 15.81 2.03
CA VAL A 243 -11.80 16.70 2.69
C VAL A 243 -12.33 17.26 4.00
N SER A 244 -13.59 17.71 4.03
CA SER A 244 -14.23 18.21 5.25
C SER A 244 -14.22 17.15 6.36
N HIS A 245 -14.52 15.90 6.01
CA HIS A 245 -14.47 14.78 6.95
C HIS A 245 -13.06 14.53 7.49
N ILE A 246 -12.07 14.34 6.61
CA ILE A 246 -10.69 14.07 7.07
C ILE A 246 -10.09 15.24 7.85
N SER A 247 -10.53 16.47 7.58
CA SER A 247 -10.13 17.66 8.34
C SER A 247 -10.80 17.76 9.72
N GLY A 248 -11.94 17.11 9.91
CA GLY A 248 -12.79 17.30 11.10
C GLY A 248 -12.82 16.11 12.07
N ILE A 249 -12.52 14.90 11.61
CA ILE A 249 -12.72 13.68 12.41
C ILE A 249 -11.81 13.61 13.64
N PHE A 250 -10.51 13.92 13.53
CA PHE A 250 -9.60 13.95 14.69
C PHE A 250 -9.95 15.07 15.68
N PRO A 251 -10.17 16.32 15.24
CA PRO A 251 -10.70 17.36 16.13
C PRO A 251 -11.95 16.92 16.90
N ALA A 252 -12.87 16.20 16.24
CA ALA A 252 -14.09 15.71 16.86
C ALA A 252 -13.83 14.63 17.92
N VAL A 253 -12.98 13.64 17.64
CA VAL A 253 -12.67 12.52 18.55
C VAL A 253 -11.84 12.94 19.76
N PHE A 254 -10.98 13.94 19.60
CA PHE A 254 -10.07 14.40 20.66
C PHE A 254 -10.56 15.65 21.40
N SER A 255 -11.67 16.28 21.01
CA SER A 255 -12.23 17.44 21.72
C SER A 255 -12.63 17.08 23.17
N PRO A 256 -12.31 17.90 24.19
CA PRO A 256 -11.68 19.23 24.11
C PRO A 256 -10.14 19.20 24.10
N LYS A 257 -9.53 18.03 24.33
CA LYS A 257 -8.07 17.82 24.34
C LYS A 257 -7.41 17.98 22.97
N TRP A 258 -8.16 18.22 21.91
CA TRP A 258 -7.60 18.67 20.65
C TRP A 258 -6.91 20.04 20.81
N GLY A 259 -7.54 20.97 21.53
CA GLY A 259 -7.00 22.31 21.74
C GLY A 259 -7.20 23.26 20.56
N LYS A 260 -6.36 24.30 20.47
CA LYS A 260 -6.40 25.37 19.46
C LYS A 260 -5.21 25.28 18.51
N GLY A 261 -5.22 26.10 17.46
CA GLY A 261 -4.06 26.29 16.59
C GLY A 261 -3.86 25.19 15.54
N ALA A 262 -4.77 24.22 15.46
CA ALA A 262 -4.78 23.23 14.40
C ALA A 262 -5.04 23.87 13.03
N SER A 263 -4.37 23.34 12.00
CA SER A 263 -4.53 23.78 10.62
C SER A 263 -4.34 22.61 9.67
N VAL A 264 -5.16 22.58 8.62
CA VAL A 264 -4.92 21.70 7.47
C VAL A 264 -3.88 22.41 6.59
N GLU A 265 -2.68 21.86 6.52
CA GLU A 265 -1.59 22.42 5.71
C GLU A 265 -1.81 22.11 4.23
N HIS A 266 -2.15 20.86 3.95
CA HIS A 266 -2.42 20.38 2.60
C HIS A 266 -3.49 19.30 2.62
N ALA A 267 -4.23 19.21 1.52
CA ALA A 267 -5.10 18.09 1.19
C ALA A 267 -4.83 17.70 -0.26
N TRP A 268 -4.84 16.40 -0.54
CA TRP A 268 -4.62 15.86 -1.88
C TRP A 268 -5.42 14.57 -2.07
N SER A 269 -5.46 14.11 -3.32
CA SER A 269 -6.01 12.81 -3.67
C SER A 269 -4.95 11.96 -4.37
N GLY A 270 -5.20 10.65 -4.44
CA GLY A 270 -4.37 9.71 -5.18
C GLY A 270 -5.18 8.51 -5.64
N ILE A 271 -4.66 7.77 -6.62
CA ILE A 271 -5.34 6.60 -7.20
C ILE A 271 -4.79 5.29 -6.62
N LEU A 272 -5.64 4.56 -5.91
CA LEU A 272 -5.39 3.19 -5.45
C LEU A 272 -5.75 2.20 -6.57
N GLY A 273 -4.99 1.10 -6.66
CA GLY A 273 -5.38 -0.05 -7.49
C GLY A 273 -6.16 -1.05 -6.64
N MET A 274 -7.48 -1.07 -6.80
CA MET A 274 -8.38 -1.93 -6.02
C MET A 274 -8.68 -3.22 -6.77
N THR A 275 -8.55 -4.35 -6.08
CA THR A 275 -8.96 -5.68 -6.54
C THR A 275 -10.22 -6.13 -5.80
N GLY A 276 -11.08 -6.95 -6.43
CA GLY A 276 -12.36 -7.38 -5.85
C GLY A 276 -12.26 -8.21 -4.57
N ASP A 277 -11.08 -8.70 -4.25
CA ASP A 277 -10.74 -9.53 -3.09
C ASP A 277 -9.58 -8.94 -2.28
N PHE A 278 -9.31 -7.65 -2.48
CA PHE A 278 -8.43 -6.82 -1.63
C PHE A 278 -6.97 -7.30 -1.47
N LEU A 279 -6.45 -8.13 -2.38
CA LEU A 279 -5.03 -8.50 -2.39
C LEU A 279 -4.34 -8.11 -3.71
N PRO A 280 -3.02 -7.88 -3.71
CA PRO A 280 -2.29 -7.61 -4.94
C PRO A 280 -2.18 -8.83 -5.86
N PHE A 281 -1.85 -8.55 -7.12
CA PHE A 281 -1.34 -9.53 -8.07
C PHE A 281 0.18 -9.48 -8.11
N VAL A 282 0.82 -10.62 -7.87
CA VAL A 282 2.28 -10.78 -7.90
C VAL A 282 2.66 -11.99 -8.76
N GLY A 283 3.63 -11.82 -9.67
CA GLY A 283 4.24 -12.93 -10.42
C GLY A 283 4.00 -12.88 -11.92
N ARG A 284 4.20 -14.03 -12.58
CA ARG A 284 4.18 -14.14 -14.04
C ARG A 284 2.76 -14.09 -14.61
N LEU A 285 2.55 -13.25 -15.61
CA LEU A 285 1.32 -13.18 -16.38
C LEU A 285 1.33 -14.22 -17.50
N HIS A 286 0.21 -14.91 -17.68
CA HIS A 286 0.03 -15.86 -18.78
C HIS A 286 -0.58 -15.17 -20.00
N SER A 287 -0.36 -15.73 -21.19
CA SER A 287 -0.80 -15.15 -22.47
C SER A 287 -2.31 -14.92 -22.56
N GLY A 288 -3.12 -15.68 -21.81
CA GLY A 288 -4.57 -15.48 -21.72
C GLY A 288 -4.97 -14.17 -21.03
N LEU A 289 -4.16 -13.67 -20.07
CA LEU A 289 -4.39 -12.38 -19.42
C LEU A 289 -3.90 -11.21 -20.28
N THR A 290 -2.74 -11.40 -20.91
CA THR A 290 -2.06 -10.31 -21.63
C THR A 290 -2.54 -10.19 -23.07
N GLY A 291 -3.12 -11.25 -23.62
CA GLY A 291 -3.44 -11.36 -25.05
C GLY A 291 -2.20 -11.53 -25.94
N ARG A 292 -1.01 -11.67 -25.35
CA ARG A 292 0.28 -11.69 -26.06
C ARG A 292 0.86 -13.10 -26.08
N LYS A 293 1.16 -13.59 -27.28
CA LYS A 293 1.87 -14.86 -27.50
C LYS A 293 3.29 -14.57 -27.98
N VAL A 294 4.23 -15.31 -27.44
CA VAL A 294 5.65 -15.23 -27.81
C VAL A 294 6.08 -16.56 -28.41
N ALA A 295 6.83 -16.52 -29.51
CA ALA A 295 7.49 -17.70 -30.06
C ALA A 295 8.54 -18.19 -29.05
N SER A 296 8.39 -19.42 -28.55
CA SER A 296 9.30 -19.95 -27.53
C SER A 296 9.93 -21.27 -27.99
N LYS A 297 11.24 -21.41 -27.79
CA LYS A 297 11.85 -22.73 -27.57
C LYS A 297 11.28 -23.28 -26.25
N LYS A 298 11.22 -24.61 -26.05
CA LYS A 298 10.55 -25.24 -24.89
C LYS A 298 11.08 -24.82 -23.50
N GLU A 299 12.11 -23.99 -23.42
CA GLU A 299 12.74 -23.53 -22.17
C GLU A 299 11.94 -22.39 -21.52
N ARG A 300 11.47 -22.63 -20.29
CA ARG A 300 10.88 -21.61 -19.43
C ARG A 300 11.99 -20.69 -18.89
N GLY A 301 11.70 -19.40 -18.73
CA GLY A 301 12.58 -18.45 -18.04
C GLY A 301 13.35 -17.46 -18.92
N LEU A 302 13.42 -17.66 -20.24
CA LEU A 302 14.21 -16.77 -21.12
C LEU A 302 13.59 -15.39 -21.37
N HIS A 303 12.29 -15.22 -21.15
CA HIS A 303 11.52 -13.98 -21.33
C HIS A 303 10.22 -14.06 -20.52
N GLY A 304 9.58 -12.93 -20.24
CA GLY A 304 8.31 -12.96 -19.52
C GLY A 304 7.66 -11.61 -19.27
N GLU A 305 6.36 -11.66 -19.05
CA GLU A 305 5.57 -10.51 -18.62
C GLU A 305 5.08 -10.78 -17.19
N TRP A 306 5.23 -9.79 -16.33
CA TRP A 306 5.14 -9.95 -14.87
C TRP A 306 4.34 -8.80 -14.27
N ILE A 307 3.83 -8.97 -13.05
CA ILE A 307 3.06 -7.95 -12.36
C ILE A 307 3.38 -7.90 -10.86
N ALA A 308 3.36 -6.69 -10.29
CA ALA A 308 3.23 -6.39 -8.87
C ALA A 308 2.35 -5.13 -8.76
N ALA A 309 1.03 -5.33 -8.65
CA ALA A 309 0.06 -4.23 -8.72
C ALA A 309 -1.27 -4.60 -8.06
N GLY A 310 -2.14 -3.61 -7.87
CA GLY A 310 -3.47 -3.82 -7.28
C GLY A 310 -3.41 -3.97 -5.77
N PHE A 311 -2.57 -3.16 -5.10
CA PHE A 311 -2.29 -3.30 -3.67
C PHE A 311 -3.46 -2.96 -2.74
N ALA A 312 -4.63 -2.56 -3.26
CA ALA A 312 -5.87 -2.40 -2.51
C ALA A 312 -5.81 -1.47 -1.28
N GLY A 313 -4.94 -0.45 -1.33
CA GLY A 313 -4.70 0.46 -0.20
C GLY A 313 -3.57 0.01 0.75
N GLU A 314 -3.14 -1.25 0.64
CA GLU A 314 -2.13 -1.88 1.51
C GLU A 314 -0.72 -1.87 0.87
N GLY A 315 -0.41 -0.85 0.07
CA GLY A 315 0.86 -0.74 -0.65
C GLY A 315 2.07 -0.67 0.28
N MET A 316 1.93 -0.02 1.43
CA MET A 316 2.99 0.08 2.44
C MET A 316 3.33 -1.27 3.08
N VAL A 317 2.36 -2.19 3.12
CA VAL A 317 2.51 -3.53 3.68
C VAL A 317 3.09 -4.49 2.63
N TRP A 318 2.55 -4.47 1.41
CA TRP A 318 2.82 -5.50 0.43
C TRP A 318 3.90 -5.16 -0.61
N ALA A 319 4.09 -3.88 -0.97
CA ALA A 319 4.83 -3.54 -2.18
C ALA A 319 6.30 -3.97 -2.14
N TRP A 320 6.97 -3.75 -1.02
CA TRP A 320 8.41 -4.05 -0.89
C TRP A 320 8.71 -5.54 -1.07
N LEU A 321 8.03 -6.41 -0.31
CA LEU A 321 8.25 -7.85 -0.38
C LEU A 321 7.67 -8.45 -1.67
N SER A 322 6.61 -7.86 -2.24
CA SER A 322 6.11 -8.24 -3.57
C SER A 322 7.12 -7.95 -4.67
N GLY A 323 7.74 -6.76 -4.66
CA GLY A 323 8.80 -6.38 -5.60
C GLY A 323 10.04 -7.24 -5.43
N THR A 324 10.44 -7.51 -4.17
CA THR A 324 11.55 -8.42 -3.85
C THR A 324 11.30 -9.83 -4.38
N ALA A 325 10.11 -10.39 -4.13
CA ALA A 325 9.73 -11.70 -4.63
C ALA A 325 9.74 -11.73 -6.17
N LEU A 326 9.19 -10.70 -6.80
CA LEU A 326 9.13 -10.60 -8.25
C LEU A 326 10.52 -10.51 -8.88
N GLY A 327 11.44 -9.75 -8.28
CA GLY A 327 12.84 -9.68 -8.74
C GLY A 327 13.50 -11.06 -8.74
N ILE A 328 13.31 -11.86 -7.68
CA ILE A 328 13.85 -13.22 -7.58
C ILE A 328 13.22 -14.16 -8.62
N MET A 329 11.91 -14.05 -8.87
CA MET A 329 11.23 -14.84 -9.90
C MET A 329 11.68 -14.46 -11.32
N VAL A 330 11.93 -13.18 -11.57
CA VAL A 330 12.46 -12.71 -12.87
C VAL A 330 13.87 -13.26 -13.09
N ASP A 331 14.69 -13.36 -12.03
CA ASP A 331 16.02 -13.99 -12.05
C ASP A 331 15.96 -15.52 -12.14
N GLY A 332 14.77 -16.14 -12.00
CA GLY A 332 14.56 -17.59 -12.10
C GLY A 332 15.04 -18.39 -10.87
N ARG A 333 15.08 -17.76 -9.69
CA ARG A 333 15.67 -18.31 -8.46
C ARG A 333 14.65 -18.49 -7.34
N GLU A 334 13.37 -18.53 -7.67
CA GLU A 334 12.28 -18.60 -6.68
C GLU A 334 12.28 -19.87 -5.81
N GLU A 335 12.91 -20.94 -6.30
CA GLU A 335 13.08 -22.23 -5.62
C GLU A 335 14.43 -22.35 -4.90
N GLU A 336 15.32 -21.37 -5.04
CA GLU A 336 16.64 -21.39 -4.40
C GLU A 336 16.56 -20.97 -2.93
N GLU A 337 17.38 -21.63 -2.10
CA GLU A 337 17.52 -21.26 -0.69
C GLU A 337 18.43 -20.03 -0.56
N LEU A 338 17.84 -18.85 -0.43
CA LEU A 338 18.60 -17.60 -0.32
C LEU A 338 18.79 -17.21 1.14
N ALA A 339 20.02 -16.77 1.51
CA ALA A 339 20.30 -16.20 2.83
C ALA A 339 19.48 -14.90 3.04
N ALA A 340 19.20 -14.53 4.28
CA ALA A 340 18.61 -13.22 4.58
C ALA A 340 19.53 -12.08 4.11
N ALA A 341 18.94 -10.98 3.67
CA ALA A 341 19.62 -9.72 3.42
C ALA A 341 18.72 -8.58 3.88
N PRO A 342 19.23 -7.35 4.08
CA PRO A 342 18.36 -6.24 4.43
C PRO A 342 17.19 -6.07 3.44
N GLY A 343 15.98 -5.98 3.97
CA GLY A 343 14.75 -5.93 3.15
C GLY A 343 14.35 -7.25 2.48
N ARG A 344 15.08 -8.36 2.67
CA ARG A 344 14.78 -9.66 2.02
C ARG A 344 14.81 -10.83 3.02
N PRO A 345 13.70 -11.54 3.20
CA PRO A 345 13.65 -12.73 4.04
C PRO A 345 14.61 -13.84 3.58
N LYS A 346 15.05 -14.67 4.52
CA LYS A 346 15.71 -15.95 4.19
C LYS A 346 14.72 -16.97 3.65
N GLY A 347 15.24 -17.94 2.90
CA GLY A 347 14.49 -19.08 2.38
C GLY A 347 14.05 -18.90 0.94
N LYS A 348 13.34 -19.91 0.43
CA LYS A 348 12.79 -19.88 -0.92
C LYS A 348 11.63 -18.90 -1.02
N THR A 349 11.56 -18.17 -2.14
CA THR A 349 10.47 -17.21 -2.39
C THR A 349 9.10 -17.86 -2.30
N VAL A 350 8.96 -19.09 -2.80
CA VAL A 350 7.71 -19.85 -2.77
C VAL A 350 7.24 -20.25 -1.37
N ASP A 351 8.11 -20.19 -0.36
CA ASP A 351 7.80 -20.57 1.02
C ASP A 351 7.31 -19.38 1.85
N TRP A 352 7.77 -18.16 1.55
CA TRP A 352 7.40 -16.97 2.33
C TRP A 352 6.46 -16.00 1.60
N LEU A 353 6.35 -16.05 0.27
CA LEU A 353 5.35 -15.26 -0.45
C LEU A 353 3.99 -15.97 -0.35
N PRO A 354 2.93 -15.30 0.15
CA PRO A 354 1.61 -15.92 0.22
C PRO A 354 1.10 -16.28 -1.19
N ARG A 355 0.59 -17.51 -1.33
CA ARG A 355 0.13 -18.05 -2.62
C ARG A 355 -1.10 -17.32 -3.15
N GLU A 356 -1.85 -16.70 -2.25
CA GLU A 356 -3.02 -15.88 -2.52
C GLU A 356 -2.65 -14.61 -3.31
N LEU A 357 -1.41 -14.13 -3.20
CA LEU A 357 -0.93 -12.99 -3.99
C LEU A 357 -0.54 -13.40 -5.41
N MET A 358 -0.23 -14.69 -5.62
CA MET A 358 0.30 -15.17 -6.88
C MET A 358 -0.74 -15.16 -7.99
N VAL A 359 -0.32 -14.74 -9.19
CA VAL A 359 -1.15 -14.83 -10.40
C VAL A 359 -1.53 -16.30 -10.65
N SER A 360 -2.81 -16.61 -10.50
CA SER A 360 -3.40 -17.92 -10.80
C SER A 360 -4.80 -17.76 -11.38
N SER A 361 -5.33 -18.77 -12.07
CA SER A 361 -6.69 -18.71 -12.60
C SER A 361 -7.75 -18.60 -11.50
N ALA A 362 -7.50 -19.18 -10.32
CA ALA A 362 -8.38 -19.04 -9.17
C ALA A 362 -8.37 -17.58 -8.67
N ARG A 363 -7.18 -17.00 -8.53
CA ARG A 363 -6.98 -15.61 -8.10
C ARG A 363 -7.61 -14.59 -9.05
N VAL A 364 -7.45 -14.79 -10.36
CA VAL A 364 -8.09 -13.93 -11.37
C VAL A 364 -9.62 -13.98 -11.27
N ARG A 365 -10.22 -15.10 -10.87
CA ARG A 365 -11.67 -15.17 -10.69
C ARG A 365 -12.13 -14.45 -9.43
N SER A 366 -11.43 -14.63 -8.30
CA SER A 366 -11.79 -13.99 -7.02
C SER A 366 -11.62 -12.47 -7.05
N ALA A 367 -10.70 -11.95 -7.87
CA ALA A 367 -10.43 -10.52 -7.94
C ALA A 367 -11.47 -9.71 -8.75
N ASP A 368 -12.59 -10.31 -9.16
CA ASP A 368 -13.59 -9.58 -9.95
C ASP A 368 -14.16 -8.38 -9.19
N ILE A 369 -14.14 -7.19 -9.81
CA ILE A 369 -14.57 -5.94 -9.17
C ILE A 369 -16.06 -5.95 -8.78
N SER A 370 -16.87 -6.86 -9.32
CA SER A 370 -18.25 -7.05 -8.86
C SER A 370 -18.32 -7.47 -7.38
N ASN A 371 -17.26 -8.08 -6.83
CA ASN A 371 -17.16 -8.43 -5.42
C ASN A 371 -16.96 -7.21 -4.50
N LEU A 372 -16.67 -6.03 -5.04
CA LEU A 372 -16.61 -4.79 -4.24
C LEU A 372 -18.00 -4.32 -3.78
N ALA A 373 -19.07 -4.81 -4.41
CA ALA A 373 -20.45 -4.46 -4.09
C ALA A 373 -21.16 -5.49 -3.19
N SER A 374 -20.50 -6.62 -2.90
CA SER A 374 -21.07 -7.73 -2.13
C SER A 374 -20.94 -7.63 -0.62
#